data_AF-A0A8B8HSE6-F1
#
_entry.id   AF-A0A8B8HSE6-F1
#
_cell.length_a   1.000
_cell.length_b   1.000
_cell.length_c   1.000
_cell.angle_alpha   90.00
_cell.angle_beta   90.00
_cell.angle_gamma   90.00
#
_symmetry.space_group_name_H-M   'P 1'
#
loop_
_entity.id
_entity.type
_entity.pdbx_description
1 polymer ?
#
loop_
_entity_poly.entity_id
_entity_poly.type
_entity_poly.pdbx_seq_one_letter_code
_entity_poly.pdbx_strand_id
1 'polypeptide(L)'
;MKPSIDIDALRTEHESDEQWEVRRSFMQEHKEDFDEEELITLAQLFTNIEFLGCRYPAQTMKRIAKLAEKVSAKYKESRKNKLKRTFVEASDAAEAKAKRSFK
;
A
#
# COMPACT_ATOMS: atom_id res chain seq x y z
N MET A 1 -30.51 -6.98 5.26
CA MET A 1 -29.79 -6.36 4.12
C MET A 1 -28.72 -5.47 4.73
N LYS A 2 -27.43 -5.74 4.49
CA LYS A 2 -26.38 -4.78 4.82
C LYS A 2 -26.60 -3.52 3.95
N PRO A 3 -26.45 -2.30 4.50
CA PRO A 3 -26.55 -1.08 3.71
C PRO A 3 -25.47 -1.09 2.62
N SER A 4 -25.80 -0.57 1.44
CA SER A 4 -24.84 -0.41 0.36
C SER A 4 -23.86 0.71 0.72
N ILE A 5 -22.60 0.38 0.94
CA ILE A 5 -21.53 1.34 1.23
C ILE A 5 -21.21 2.13 -0.04
N ASP A 6 -21.33 3.45 0.00
CA ASP A 6 -20.88 4.34 -1.07
C ASP A 6 -19.39 4.64 -0.92
N ILE A 7 -18.57 3.81 -1.56
CA ILE A 7 -17.11 3.90 -1.44
C ILE A 7 -16.60 5.23 -2.00
N ASP A 8 -17.18 5.76 -3.08
CA ASP A 8 -16.66 6.96 -3.72
C ASP A 8 -16.83 8.22 -2.86
N ALA A 9 -17.86 8.24 -1.99
CA ALA A 9 -18.05 9.28 -0.99
C ALA A 9 -17.03 9.27 0.16
N LEU A 10 -16.29 8.16 0.35
CA LEU A 10 -15.31 8.01 1.43
C LEU A 10 -13.95 8.63 1.11
N ARG A 11 -13.75 9.17 -0.11
CA ARG A 11 -12.51 9.82 -0.52
C ARG A 11 -12.26 11.09 0.30
N THR A 12 -11.01 11.29 0.72
CA THR A 12 -10.57 12.51 1.41
C THR A 12 -9.79 13.44 0.48
N GLU A 13 -9.76 14.72 0.78
CA GLU A 13 -9.05 15.72 -0.06
C GLU A 13 -7.51 15.60 0.05
N HIS A 14 -7.01 15.04 1.14
CA HIS A 14 -5.57 15.00 1.43
C HIS A 14 -4.88 13.71 0.94
N GLU A 15 -5.63 12.74 0.41
CA GLU A 15 -5.03 11.53 -0.17
C GLU A 15 -4.69 11.71 -1.65
N SER A 16 -3.50 11.24 -2.03
CA SER A 16 -3.09 11.22 -3.45
C SER A 16 -3.94 10.23 -4.26
N ASP A 17 -4.03 10.45 -5.58
CA ASP A 17 -4.78 9.55 -6.47
C ASP A 17 -4.30 8.09 -6.38
N GLU A 18 -2.98 7.85 -6.32
CA GLU A 18 -2.40 6.50 -6.20
C GLU A 18 -2.79 5.84 -4.86
N GLN A 19 -2.82 6.61 -3.76
CA GLN A 19 -3.29 6.12 -2.46
C GLN A 19 -4.78 5.78 -2.50
N TRP A 20 -5.58 6.67 -3.09
CA TRP A 20 -7.02 6.50 -3.20
C TRP A 20 -7.38 5.26 -4.02
N GLU A 21 -6.77 5.05 -5.19
CA GLU A 21 -7.04 3.89 -6.04
C GLU A 21 -6.79 2.57 -5.31
N VAL A 22 -5.71 2.50 -4.52
CA VAL A 22 -5.36 1.32 -3.72
C VAL A 22 -6.34 1.13 -2.56
N ARG A 23 -6.70 2.21 -1.85
CA ARG A 23 -7.68 2.18 -0.76
C ARG A 23 -9.05 1.75 -1.26
N ARG A 24 -9.51 2.34 -2.36
CA ARG A 24 -10.77 2.03 -3.05
C ARG A 24 -10.82 0.57 -3.50
N SER A 25 -9.75 0.07 -4.11
CA SER A 25 -9.67 -1.33 -4.53
C SER A 25 -9.78 -2.28 -3.34
N PHE A 26 -9.16 -1.95 -2.21
CA PHE A 26 -9.30 -2.72 -0.97
C PHE A 26 -10.74 -2.70 -0.46
N MET A 27 -11.37 -1.53 -0.40
CA MET A 27 -12.76 -1.42 0.05
C MET A 27 -13.73 -2.18 -0.87
N GLN A 28 -13.53 -2.10 -2.19
CA GLN A 28 -14.39 -2.79 -3.16
C GLN A 28 -14.33 -4.31 -3.06
N GLU A 29 -13.15 -4.88 -2.81
CA GLU A 29 -12.97 -6.33 -2.66
C GLU A 29 -13.65 -6.87 -1.40
N HIS A 30 -13.71 -6.07 -0.32
CA HIS A 30 -14.13 -6.53 1.01
C HIS A 30 -15.45 -5.91 1.50
N LYS A 31 -16.15 -5.15 0.65
CA LYS A 31 -17.38 -4.41 1.02
C LYS A 31 -18.54 -5.30 1.48
N GLU A 32 -18.56 -6.57 1.10
CA GLU A 32 -19.62 -7.52 1.47
C GLU A 32 -19.29 -8.25 2.77
N ASP A 33 -18.00 -8.36 3.10
CA ASP A 33 -17.49 -9.11 4.25
C ASP A 33 -17.61 -8.32 5.57
N PHE A 34 -17.39 -7.00 5.52
CA PHE A 34 -17.32 -6.14 6.70
C PHE A 34 -18.45 -5.09 6.75
N ASP A 35 -18.68 -4.53 7.94
CA ASP A 35 -19.49 -3.33 8.10
C ASP A 35 -18.67 -2.08 7.72
N GLU A 36 -19.34 -0.96 7.46
CA GLU A 36 -18.71 0.27 6.93
C GLU A 36 -17.52 0.75 7.77
N GLU A 37 -17.71 0.90 9.09
CA GLU A 37 -16.66 1.40 9.99
C GLU A 37 -15.44 0.46 10.06
N GLU A 38 -15.68 -0.85 10.08
CA GLU A 38 -14.61 -1.84 10.09
C GLU A 38 -13.86 -1.84 8.74
N LEU A 39 -14.58 -1.75 7.62
CA LEU A 39 -14.00 -1.68 6.29
C LEU A 39 -13.11 -0.45 6.12
N ILE A 40 -13.59 0.72 6.54
CA ILE A 40 -12.83 1.98 6.49
C ILE A 40 -11.55 1.86 7.32
N THR A 41 -11.65 1.29 8.52
CA THR A 41 -10.52 1.12 9.43
C THR A 41 -9.47 0.18 8.83
N LEU A 42 -9.89 -0.97 8.30
CA LEU A 42 -8.98 -1.93 7.67
C LEU A 42 -8.31 -1.36 6.42
N ALA A 43 -9.06 -0.63 5.59
CA ALA A 43 -8.53 0.04 4.40
C ALA A 43 -7.50 1.12 4.78
N GLN A 44 -7.76 1.90 5.83
CA GLN A 44 -6.82 2.91 6.33
C GLN A 44 -5.55 2.28 6.93
N LEU A 45 -5.69 1.19 7.68
CA LEU A 45 -4.53 0.45 8.21
C LEU A 45 -3.65 -0.06 7.07
N PHE A 46 -4.27 -0.63 6.04
CA PHE A 46 -3.58 -1.12 4.86
C PHE A 46 -2.81 0.00 4.14
N THR A 47 -3.45 1.14 3.85
CA THR A 47 -2.76 2.26 3.19
C THR A 47 -1.66 2.87 4.05
N ASN A 48 -1.85 2.98 5.36
CA ASN A 48 -0.80 3.45 6.27
C ASN A 48 0.42 2.53 6.28
N ILE A 49 0.21 1.21 6.22
CA ILE A 49 1.31 0.23 6.13
C ILE A 49 2.06 0.39 4.80
N GLU A 50 1.35 0.47 3.68
CA GLU A 50 1.96 0.47 2.34
C GLU A 50 2.59 1.81 1.96
N PHE A 51 1.97 2.94 2.31
CA PHE A 51 2.40 4.26 1.87
C PHE A 51 3.16 5.06 2.93
N LEU A 52 2.81 4.89 4.21
CA LEU A 52 3.44 5.62 5.32
C LEU A 52 4.46 4.76 6.09
N GLY A 53 4.56 3.46 5.77
CA GLY A 53 5.48 2.55 6.43
C GLY A 53 5.10 2.24 7.89
N CYS A 54 3.86 2.51 8.30
CA CYS A 54 3.39 2.26 9.66
C CYS A 54 3.53 0.77 10.04
N ARG A 55 3.66 0.52 11.35
CA ARG A 55 3.70 -0.82 11.92
C ARG A 55 2.69 -0.91 13.05
N TYR A 56 1.94 -2.00 13.05
CA TYR A 56 0.90 -2.31 14.02
C TYR A 56 1.24 -3.62 14.73
N PRO A 57 0.50 -4.02 15.78
CA PRO A 57 0.70 -5.30 16.44
C PRO A 57 0.71 -6.48 15.45
N ALA A 58 1.50 -7.51 15.76
CA ALA A 58 1.76 -8.61 14.83
C ALA A 58 0.48 -9.30 14.32
N GLN A 59 -0.56 -9.40 15.16
CA GLN A 59 -1.85 -9.97 14.76
C GLN A 59 -2.54 -9.12 13.68
N THR A 60 -2.56 -7.80 13.86
CA THR A 60 -3.11 -6.85 12.89
C THR A 60 -2.34 -6.91 11.57
N MET A 61 -1.01 -6.92 11.64
CA MET A 61 -0.16 -7.02 10.44
C MET A 61 -0.47 -8.29 9.63
N LYS A 62 -0.61 -9.44 10.30
CA LYS A 62 -0.98 -10.71 9.66
C LYS A 62 -2.38 -10.67 9.05
N ARG A 63 -3.34 -10.08 9.75
CA ARG A 63 -4.72 -9.93 9.27
C ARG A 63 -4.78 -9.06 8.00
N ILE A 64 -4.13 -7.89 8.03
CA ILE A 64 -4.07 -7.00 6.88
C ILE A 64 -3.33 -7.65 5.71
N ALA A 65 -2.21 -8.33 5.95
CA ALA A 65 -1.47 -9.03 4.90
C ALA A 65 -2.36 -10.05 4.16
N LYS A 66 -3.14 -10.84 4.89
CA LYS A 66 -4.08 -11.83 4.31
C LYS A 66 -5.19 -11.17 3.48
N LEU A 67 -5.78 -10.08 3.98
CA LEU A 67 -6.82 -9.34 3.25
C LEU A 67 -6.25 -8.64 2.01
N ALA A 68 -5.00 -8.20 2.08
CA ALA A 68 -4.32 -7.50 1.01
C ALA A 68 -3.90 -8.44 -0.14
N GLU A 69 -3.83 -9.76 0.03
CA GLU A 69 -3.33 -10.68 -1.03
C GLU A 69 -4.09 -10.51 -2.35
N LYS A 70 -5.42 -10.36 -2.30
CA LYS A 70 -6.27 -10.20 -3.48
C LYS A 70 -6.13 -8.84 -4.17
N VAL A 71 -5.88 -7.79 -3.38
CA VAL A 71 -5.76 -6.39 -3.83
C VAL A 71 -4.35 -6.08 -4.33
N SER A 72 -3.36 -6.66 -3.63
CA SER A 72 -1.94 -6.41 -3.80
C SER A 72 -1.40 -6.94 -5.13
N ALA A 73 -2.02 -7.95 -5.75
CA ALA A 73 -1.58 -8.48 -7.03
C ALA A 73 -1.58 -7.39 -8.13
N LYS A 74 -2.68 -6.64 -8.26
CA LYS A 74 -2.82 -5.56 -9.26
C LYS A 74 -1.91 -4.36 -8.95
N TYR A 75 -1.82 -3.96 -7.68
CA TYR A 75 -0.97 -2.83 -7.26
C TYR A 75 0.53 -3.14 -7.35
N LYS A 76 0.96 -4.34 -6.95
CA LYS A 76 2.37 -4.75 -7.09
C LYS A 76 2.77 -4.83 -8.55
N GLU A 77 1.88 -5.26 -9.43
CA GLU A 77 2.15 -5.29 -10.87
C GLU A 77 2.36 -3.89 -11.45
N SER A 78 1.53 -2.90 -11.10
CA SER A 78 1.72 -1.51 -11.54
C SER A 78 3.03 -0.90 -11.02
N ARG A 79 3.49 -1.32 -9.83
CA ARG A 79 4.77 -0.90 -9.23
C ARG A 79 6.00 -1.66 -9.75
N LYS A 80 5.86 -2.83 -10.41
CA LYS A 80 7.01 -3.58 -10.97
C LYS A 80 7.75 -2.77 -12.04
N ASN A 81 7.01 -1.99 -12.84
CA ASN A 81 7.58 -1.16 -13.90
C ASN A 81 8.03 0.24 -13.43
N LYS A 82 7.80 0.59 -12.15
CA LYS A 82 8.22 1.89 -11.62
C LYS A 82 9.74 1.87 -11.35
N LEU A 83 10.42 2.95 -11.75
CA LEU A 83 11.86 3.09 -11.59
C LEU A 83 12.23 2.93 -10.11
N LYS A 84 12.91 1.83 -9.76
CA LYS A 84 13.47 1.64 -8.42
C LYS A 84 14.69 2.54 -8.28
N ARG A 85 14.48 3.78 -7.84
CA ARG A 85 15.59 4.66 -7.44
C ARG A 85 16.28 4.01 -6.24
N THR A 86 17.45 3.45 -6.47
CA THR A 86 18.31 2.97 -5.41
C THR A 86 18.90 4.21 -4.74
N PHE A 87 18.44 4.53 -3.53
CA PHE A 87 19.13 5.49 -2.70
C PHE A 87 20.34 4.78 -2.12
N VAL A 88 21.53 5.25 -2.47
CA VAL A 88 22.80 4.77 -1.95
C VAL A 88 23.46 5.93 -1.23
N GLU A 89 24.22 5.62 -0.18
CA GLU A 89 25.05 6.61 0.48
C GLU A 89 26.15 7.09 -0.49
N ALA A 90 26.59 8.34 -0.37
CA ALA A 90 27.57 8.91 -1.29
C ALA A 90 28.91 8.16 -1.24
N SER A 91 29.26 7.65 -0.06
CA SER A 91 30.40 6.77 0.21
C SER A 91 30.30 5.47 -0.60
N ASP A 92 29.20 4.74 -0.46
CA ASP A 92 28.92 3.50 -1.20
C ASP A 92 28.94 3.71 -2.72
N ALA A 93 28.37 4.82 -3.19
CA ALA A 93 28.37 5.17 -4.62
C ALA A 93 29.79 5.45 -5.15
N ALA A 94 30.61 6.16 -4.36
CA ALA A 94 31.99 6.46 -4.71
C ALA A 94 32.87 5.20 -4.71
N GLU A 95 32.69 4.32 -3.71
CA GLU A 95 33.42 3.06 -3.62
C GLU A 95 33.07 2.11 -4.76
N ALA A 96 31.78 2.01 -5.12
CA ALA A 96 31.34 1.22 -6.28
C ALA A 96 31.94 1.74 -7.59
N LYS A 97 32.04 3.07 -7.76
CA LYS A 97 32.69 3.68 -8.93
C LYS A 97 34.19 3.39 -8.96
N ALA A 98 34.88 3.49 -7.82
CA ALA A 98 36.30 3.18 -7.72
C ALA A 98 36.57 1.72 -8.09
N LYS A 99 35.85 0.76 -7.47
CA LYS A 99 35.98 -0.69 -7.73
C LYS A 99 35.72 -1.07 -9.19
N ARG A 100 34.88 -0.33 -9.92
CA ARG A 100 34.58 -0.59 -11.33
C ARG A 100 35.69 -0.15 -12.28
N SER A 101 36.52 0.82 -11.88
CA SER A 101 37.62 1.35 -12.70
C SER A 101 38.92 0.52 -12.61
N PHE A 102 39.01 -0.39 -11.63
CA PHE A 102 40.18 -1.26 -11.41
C PHE A 102 40.03 -2.66 -12.02
N LYS A 103 39.10 -2.85 -12.98
CA LYS A 103 38.90 -4.12 -13.70
C LYS A 103 39.17 -3.97 -15.19
#